data_AF-Q46487-F1
#
_entry.id   AF-Q46487-F1
#
_cell.length_a   1.000
_cell.length_b   1.000
_cell.length_c   1.000
_cell.angle_alpha   90.00
_cell.angle_beta   90.00
_cell.angle_gamma   90.00
#
_symmetry.space_group_name_H-M   'P 1'
#
loop_
_entity.id
_entity.type
_entity.pdbx_description
1 polymer ?
#
loop_
_entity_poly.entity_id
_entity_poly.type
_entity_poly.pdbx_seq_one_letter_code
_entity_poly.pdbx_strand_id
1 'polypeptide(L)'
;MVRSGRVGCTAEDHARRTRPGWHDRLVKNLPGLRKCPGEKGGDLTGPNPTDRGKRGTKYHVLTDRNGLPLHVEISGANRHDSMLVEPVLDNITAIKGVGRGRPRRRPVIFHADKAYDNRRVRCYLRCRGIKARIARIGVDSKQ
;
A
#
# COMPACT_ATOMS: atom_id res chain seq x y z
N MET A 1 24.06 28.98 65.46
CA MET A 1 24.55 27.58 65.61
C MET A 1 25.58 27.35 64.52
N VAL A 2 26.78 26.97 64.91
CA VAL A 2 28.03 27.01 64.12
C VAL A 2 28.22 25.72 63.32
N ARG A 3 28.91 25.83 62.15
CA ARG A 3 29.94 24.94 61.54
C ARG A 3 29.63 24.68 60.06
N SER A 4 30.35 25.24 59.06
CA SER A 4 31.79 25.25 58.71
C SER A 4 32.28 24.02 57.95
N GLY A 5 32.97 24.23 56.82
CA GLY A 5 33.88 23.28 56.14
C GLY A 5 33.47 23.01 54.68
N ARG A 6 34.02 23.62 53.63
CA ARG A 6 35.40 23.73 53.07
C ARG A 6 35.73 22.62 52.06
N VAL A 7 35.78 23.07 50.79
CA VAL A 7 36.59 22.76 49.59
C VAL A 7 37.64 21.63 49.61
N GLY A 8 37.73 20.92 48.46
CA GLY A 8 38.93 20.27 47.89
C GLY A 8 38.87 18.74 47.90
N CYS A 9 39.46 17.95 46.99
CA CYS A 9 40.29 18.14 45.79
C CYS A 9 40.28 16.79 45.01
N THR A 10 40.68 16.88 43.74
CA THR A 10 41.21 15.88 42.79
C THR A 10 41.64 14.49 43.30
N ALA A 11 41.28 13.46 42.52
CA ALA A 11 42.13 12.30 42.24
C ALA A 11 41.77 11.72 40.86
N GLU A 12 42.73 11.79 39.93
CA GLU A 12 42.84 10.86 38.81
C GLU A 12 43.06 9.45 39.40
N ASP A 13 42.55 8.38 38.77
CA ASP A 13 43.33 7.63 37.78
C ASP A 13 42.70 6.24 37.47
N HIS A 14 43.06 5.76 36.28
CA HIS A 14 43.21 4.36 35.89
C HIS A 14 41.99 3.48 35.60
N ALA A 15 41.57 3.49 34.33
CA ALA A 15 41.16 2.26 33.66
C ALA A 15 41.54 2.24 32.16
N ARG A 16 42.74 1.69 31.92
CA ARG A 16 43.12 0.78 30.82
C ARG A 16 42.93 1.23 29.36
N ARG A 17 44.09 1.49 28.75
CA ARG A 17 44.36 1.35 27.31
C ARG A 17 43.69 0.10 26.71
N THR A 18 42.97 0.29 25.61
CA THR A 18 42.86 -0.72 24.56
C THR A 18 43.12 -0.06 23.20
N ARG A 19 44.26 -0.42 22.61
CA ARG A 19 44.43 -0.50 21.15
C ARG A 19 44.97 -1.90 20.91
N PRO A 20 44.33 -2.67 20.03
CA PRO A 20 44.86 -2.81 18.68
C PRO A 20 43.75 -2.53 17.66
N GLY A 21 43.96 -1.72 16.64
CA GLY A 21 44.77 -2.14 15.50
C GLY A 21 43.89 -2.93 14.53
N TRP A 22 42.93 -2.27 13.88
CA TRP A 22 42.20 -2.87 12.77
C TRP A 22 43.13 -2.83 11.55
N HIS A 23 43.78 -3.95 11.28
CA HIS A 23 44.35 -4.18 9.96
C HIS A 23 43.17 -4.36 9.01
N ASP A 24 42.91 -3.35 8.16
CA ASP A 24 42.19 -3.54 6.90
C ASP A 24 43.04 -4.43 6.00
N ARG A 25 43.04 -5.72 6.29
CA ARG A 25 43.50 -6.74 5.37
C ARG A 25 42.29 -7.06 4.49
N LEU A 26 42.22 -6.44 3.32
CA LEU A 26 41.38 -6.88 2.21
C LEU A 26 41.74 -8.34 1.91
N VAL A 27 41.02 -9.28 2.53
CA VAL A 27 41.11 -10.69 2.21
C VAL A 27 40.40 -10.87 0.88
N LYS A 28 41.19 -11.06 -0.18
CA LYS A 28 40.68 -11.67 -1.42
C LYS A 28 40.09 -13.02 -1.03
N ASN A 29 38.83 -13.28 -1.38
CA ASN A 29 38.12 -14.58 -1.34
C ASN A 29 36.94 -14.73 -0.36
N LEU A 30 36.17 -13.68 -0.08
CA LEU A 30 34.75 -13.90 0.20
C LEU A 30 34.00 -13.84 -1.13
N PRO A 31 33.27 -14.90 -1.56
CA PRO A 31 32.34 -14.75 -2.67
C PRO A 31 31.42 -13.62 -2.28
N GLY A 32 31.44 -12.54 -3.07
CA GLY A 32 30.75 -11.30 -2.75
C GLY A 32 29.36 -11.63 -2.25
N LEU A 33 29.01 -11.13 -1.06
CA LEU A 33 27.70 -11.30 -0.49
C LEU A 33 26.71 -10.73 -1.51
N ARG A 34 26.24 -11.59 -2.42
CA ARG A 34 25.13 -11.29 -3.29
C ARG A 34 24.01 -11.01 -2.31
N LYS A 35 23.74 -9.74 -2.07
CA LYS A 35 22.40 -9.33 -1.64
C LYS A 35 21.51 -9.77 -2.79
N CYS A 36 21.05 -11.02 -2.74
CA CYS A 36 19.84 -11.42 -3.43
C CYS A 36 18.84 -10.32 -3.11
N PRO A 37 18.14 -9.74 -4.10
CA PRO A 37 17.05 -8.81 -3.80
C PRO A 37 16.22 -9.49 -2.73
N GLY A 38 16.15 -8.88 -1.53
CA GLY A 38 15.33 -9.42 -0.46
C GLY A 38 13.96 -9.69 -1.05
N GLU A 39 13.34 -10.82 -0.69
CA GLU A 39 12.02 -11.12 -1.17
C GLU A 39 11.13 -9.88 -0.96
N LYS A 40 10.76 -9.19 -2.04
CA LYS A 40 9.80 -8.09 -1.98
C LYS A 40 8.47 -8.75 -1.64
N GLY A 41 8.21 -8.93 -0.35
CA GLY A 41 7.14 -9.73 0.21
C GLY A 41 6.32 -8.91 1.17
N GLY A 42 5.01 -8.98 1.01
CA GLY A 42 4.01 -8.44 1.90
C GLY A 42 2.66 -9.06 1.53
N ASP A 43 1.68 -8.97 2.43
CA ASP A 43 0.38 -9.61 2.25
C ASP A 43 -0.37 -9.13 1.00
N LEU A 44 -0.03 -7.93 0.52
CA LEU A 44 -0.58 -7.29 -0.67
C LEU A 44 0.29 -7.49 -1.92
N THR A 45 1.19 -8.47 -1.90
CA THR A 45 2.05 -8.83 -3.03
C THR A 45 1.76 -10.28 -3.46
N GLY A 46 1.64 -10.51 -4.77
CA GLY A 46 1.34 -11.83 -5.32
C GLY A 46 2.10 -12.10 -6.62
N PRO A 47 2.15 -13.37 -7.07
CA PRO A 47 2.82 -13.72 -8.32
C PRO A 47 2.13 -13.03 -9.49
N ASN A 48 2.87 -12.24 -10.27
CA ASN A 48 2.30 -11.54 -11.42
C ASN A 48 2.22 -12.50 -12.62
N PRO A 49 1.01 -12.77 -13.18
CA PRO A 49 0.86 -13.67 -14.32
C PRO A 49 1.64 -13.22 -15.57
N THR A 50 1.84 -11.90 -15.75
CA THR A 50 2.55 -11.37 -16.93
C THR A 50 4.07 -11.34 -16.78
N ASP A 51 4.60 -11.49 -15.55
CA ASP A 51 6.03 -11.39 -15.25
C ASP A 51 6.58 -12.70 -14.67
N ARG A 52 6.20 -13.85 -15.25
CA ARG A 52 6.69 -15.19 -14.87
C ARG A 52 6.57 -15.49 -13.37
N GLY A 53 5.54 -14.98 -12.71
CA GLY A 53 5.32 -15.19 -11.28
C GLY A 53 6.19 -14.32 -10.37
N LYS A 54 6.92 -13.31 -10.90
CA LYS A 54 7.59 -12.33 -10.03
C LYS A 54 6.56 -11.64 -9.13
N ARG A 55 6.99 -11.35 -7.91
CA ARG A 55 6.16 -10.69 -6.90
C ARG A 55 5.79 -9.28 -7.35
N GLY A 56 4.50 -9.01 -7.47
CA GLY A 56 3.94 -7.72 -7.89
C GLY A 56 2.63 -7.36 -7.18
N THR A 57 2.23 -6.10 -7.37
CA THR A 57 1.08 -5.47 -6.74
C THR A 57 0.32 -4.65 -7.78
N LYS A 58 -0.99 -4.52 -7.62
CA LYS A 58 -1.89 -3.70 -8.44
C LYS A 58 -2.67 -2.73 -7.56
N TYR A 59 -2.97 -1.56 -8.11
CA TYR A 59 -3.76 -0.51 -7.49
C TYR A 59 -5.16 -0.46 -8.10
N HIS A 60 -6.18 -0.46 -7.26
CA HIS A 60 -7.58 -0.28 -7.63
C HIS A 60 -7.99 1.12 -7.22
N VAL A 61 -8.07 2.02 -8.18
CA VAL A 61 -8.34 3.44 -7.93
C VAL A 61 -9.78 3.76 -8.32
N LEU A 62 -10.57 4.23 -7.37
CA LEU A 62 -11.87 4.82 -7.64
C LEU A 62 -11.70 6.32 -7.85
N THR A 63 -12.20 6.82 -8.97
CA THR A 63 -12.14 8.25 -9.31
C THR A 63 -13.54 8.84 -9.46
N ASP A 64 -13.65 10.14 -9.17
CA ASP A 64 -14.81 10.93 -9.58
C ASP A 64 -14.76 11.23 -11.08
N ARG A 65 -15.88 11.70 -11.64
CA ARG A 65 -15.99 12.13 -13.05
C ARG A 65 -14.95 13.18 -13.43
N ASN A 66 -14.54 14.03 -12.48
CA ASN A 66 -13.53 15.07 -12.72
C ASN A 66 -12.08 14.57 -12.60
N GLY A 67 -11.87 13.26 -12.37
CA GLY A 67 -10.53 12.66 -12.24
C GLY A 67 -9.96 12.68 -10.82
N LEU A 68 -10.70 13.19 -9.82
CA LEU A 68 -10.25 13.18 -8.42
C LEU A 68 -10.28 11.74 -7.87
N PRO A 69 -9.16 11.17 -7.39
CA PRO A 69 -9.18 9.87 -6.73
C PRO A 69 -9.91 9.95 -5.39
N LEU A 70 -10.93 9.12 -5.22
CA LEU A 70 -11.78 9.04 -4.03
C LEU A 70 -11.30 7.96 -3.06
N HIS A 71 -10.78 6.85 -3.59
CA HIS A 71 -10.31 5.71 -2.81
C HIS A 71 -9.27 4.91 -3.60
N VAL A 72 -8.30 4.33 -2.91
CA VAL A 72 -7.28 3.43 -3.48
C VAL A 72 -7.22 2.18 -2.63
N GLU A 73 -7.43 1.02 -3.26
CA GLU A 73 -7.23 -0.28 -2.64
C GLU A 73 -6.04 -0.98 -3.31
N ILE A 74 -5.22 -1.67 -2.52
CA ILE A 74 -3.99 -2.31 -2.99
C ILE A 74 -4.15 -3.83 -2.87
N SER A 75 -3.71 -4.58 -3.89
CA SER A 75 -3.72 -6.04 -3.83
C SER A 75 -2.58 -6.67 -4.61
N GLY A 76 -2.31 -7.94 -4.33
CA GLY A 76 -1.34 -8.72 -5.09
C GLY A 76 -1.74 -8.83 -6.57
N ALA A 77 -0.73 -8.87 -7.46
CA ALA A 77 -0.95 -8.82 -8.90
C ALA A 77 -1.84 -9.95 -9.47
N ASN A 78 -1.93 -11.09 -8.77
CA ASN A 78 -2.75 -12.24 -9.15
C ASN A 78 -4.23 -12.13 -8.74
N ARG A 79 -4.64 -11.05 -8.07
CA ARG A 79 -6.04 -10.89 -7.66
C ARG A 79 -6.86 -10.37 -8.84
N HIS A 80 -8.05 -10.95 -9.01
CA HIS A 80 -9.00 -10.53 -10.04
C HIS A 80 -9.68 -9.22 -9.63
N ASP A 81 -9.75 -8.25 -10.55
CA ASP A 81 -10.18 -6.89 -10.23
C ASP A 81 -11.65 -6.84 -9.76
N SER A 82 -12.51 -7.75 -10.25
CA SER A 82 -13.90 -7.84 -9.80
C SER A 82 -14.05 -8.13 -8.30
N MET A 83 -13.05 -8.72 -7.65
CA MET A 83 -13.09 -9.01 -6.21
C MET A 83 -12.92 -7.76 -5.35
N LEU A 84 -12.33 -6.71 -5.92
CA LEU A 84 -11.99 -5.49 -5.20
C LEU A 84 -13.04 -4.39 -5.35
N VAL A 85 -14.06 -4.59 -6.20
CA VAL A 85 -15.15 -3.60 -6.38
C VAL A 85 -15.92 -3.36 -5.09
N GLU A 86 -16.26 -4.44 -4.38
CA GLU A 86 -17.02 -4.36 -3.12
C GLU A 86 -16.24 -3.60 -2.04
N PRO A 87 -15.00 -3.99 -1.67
CA PRO A 87 -14.24 -3.27 -0.64
C PRO A 87 -13.95 -1.82 -1.04
N VAL A 88 -13.65 -1.54 -2.32
CA VAL A 88 -13.44 -0.16 -2.80
C VAL A 88 -14.70 0.69 -2.61
N LEU A 89 -15.88 0.16 -2.93
CA LEU A 89 -17.14 0.90 -2.81
C LEU A 89 -17.61 1.02 -1.35
N ASP A 90 -17.30 0.06 -0.49
CA ASP A 90 -17.63 0.11 0.94
C ASP A 90 -16.78 1.10 1.72
N ASN A 91 -15.53 1.31 1.29
CA ASN A 91 -14.59 2.23 1.95
C ASN A 91 -14.63 3.67 1.41
N ILE A 92 -15.62 4.02 0.59
CA ILE A 92 -15.79 5.39 0.10
C ILE A 92 -16.02 6.33 1.29
N THR A 93 -15.14 7.31 1.43
CA THR A 93 -15.28 8.39 2.41
C THR A 93 -16.52 9.24 2.10
N ALA A 94 -17.14 9.81 3.14
CA ALA A 94 -18.30 10.67 2.95
C ALA A 94 -17.91 11.97 2.21
N ILE A 95 -18.35 12.11 0.97
CA ILE A 95 -18.09 13.29 0.13
C ILE A 95 -19.22 14.30 0.33
N LYS A 96 -18.88 15.51 0.77
CA LYS A 96 -19.84 16.61 0.91
C LYS A 96 -20.12 17.22 -0.47
N GLY A 97 -21.41 17.36 -0.81
CA GLY A 97 -21.81 18.06 -2.03
C GLY A 97 -21.71 19.58 -1.88
N VAL A 98 -21.91 20.29 -2.99
CA VAL A 98 -21.86 21.77 -3.05
C VAL A 98 -23.03 22.44 -2.29
N GLY A 99 -24.13 21.72 -2.04
CA GLY A 99 -25.33 22.24 -1.38
C GLY A 99 -25.52 21.79 0.08
N ARG A 100 -26.65 22.22 0.66
CA ARG A 100 -27.13 21.73 1.96
C ARG A 100 -27.61 20.28 1.83
N GLY A 101 -27.10 19.38 2.67
CA GLY A 101 -27.51 17.98 2.69
C GLY A 101 -26.49 17.05 3.33
N ARG A 102 -26.89 15.79 3.53
CA ARG A 102 -26.03 14.74 4.09
C ARG A 102 -24.91 14.39 3.09
N PRO A 103 -23.64 14.31 3.53
CA PRO A 103 -22.55 13.81 2.70
C PRO A 103 -22.87 12.44 2.10
N ARG A 104 -22.46 12.24 0.84
CA ARG A 104 -22.74 11.03 0.09
C ARG A 104 -21.60 10.03 0.28
N ARG A 105 -21.95 8.76 0.53
CA ARG A 105 -20.99 7.65 0.66
C ARG A 105 -21.02 6.66 -0.49
N ARG A 106 -21.87 6.89 -1.50
CA ARG A 106 -22.00 5.99 -2.66
C ARG A 106 -22.24 6.75 -3.96
N PRO A 107 -21.67 6.26 -5.08
CA PRO A 107 -21.94 6.82 -6.40
C PRO A 107 -23.38 6.53 -6.84
N VAL A 108 -23.92 7.39 -7.72
CA VAL A 108 -25.20 7.09 -8.41
C VAL A 108 -24.97 6.06 -9.52
N ILE A 109 -23.87 6.25 -10.25
CA ILE A 109 -23.50 5.50 -11.43
C ILE A 109 -22.07 5.02 -11.22
N PHE A 110 -21.85 3.72 -11.40
CA PHE A 110 -20.53 3.11 -11.37
C PHE A 110 -20.09 2.80 -12.80
N HIS A 111 -19.03 3.47 -13.24
CA HIS A 111 -18.39 3.23 -14.53
C HIS A 111 -17.23 2.26 -14.32
N ALA A 112 -17.19 1.19 -15.11
CA ALA A 112 -16.08 0.24 -15.08
C ALA A 112 -15.88 -0.40 -16.45
N ASP A 113 -14.70 -0.97 -16.65
CA ASP A 113 -14.35 -1.68 -17.88
C ASP A 113 -15.02 -3.08 -17.96
N LYS A 114 -14.72 -3.78 -19.04
CA LYS A 114 -15.28 -5.10 -19.38
C LYS A 114 -14.85 -6.20 -18.40
N ALA A 115 -13.68 -6.12 -17.77
CA ALA A 115 -13.18 -7.10 -16.81
C ALA A 115 -14.00 -7.13 -15.50
N TYR A 116 -14.73 -6.05 -15.22
CA TYR A 116 -15.65 -5.96 -14.08
C TYR A 116 -17.05 -6.57 -14.35
N ASP A 117 -17.30 -7.08 -15.55
CA ASP A 117 -18.59 -7.67 -15.91
C ASP A 117 -18.77 -9.07 -15.29
N ASN A 118 -19.14 -9.09 -14.02
CA ASN A 118 -19.45 -10.31 -13.28
C ASN A 118 -20.84 -10.20 -12.64
N ARG A 119 -21.60 -11.30 -12.62
CA ARG A 119 -22.91 -11.40 -11.95
C ARG A 119 -22.84 -10.96 -10.49
N ARG A 120 -21.76 -11.30 -9.77
CA ARG A 120 -21.54 -10.87 -8.37
C ARG A 120 -21.51 -9.35 -8.25
N VAL A 121 -20.68 -8.69 -9.06
CA VAL A 121 -20.55 -7.23 -9.09
C VAL A 121 -21.87 -6.55 -9.45
N ARG A 122 -22.55 -7.04 -10.51
CA ARG A 122 -23.85 -6.49 -10.91
C ARG A 122 -24.91 -6.65 -9.83
N CYS A 123 -24.94 -7.80 -9.14
CA CYS A 123 -25.87 -8.04 -8.03
C CYS A 123 -25.59 -7.06 -6.88
N TYR A 124 -24.32 -6.92 -6.47
CA TYR A 124 -23.91 -5.98 -5.43
C TYR A 124 -24.33 -4.54 -5.74
N LEU A 125 -24.04 -4.06 -6.94
CA LEU A 125 -24.43 -2.71 -7.38
C LEU A 125 -25.94 -2.51 -7.35
N ARG A 126 -26.72 -3.51 -7.80
CA ARG A 126 -28.18 -3.47 -7.77
C ARG A 126 -28.73 -3.42 -6.35
N CYS A 127 -28.21 -4.25 -5.44
CA CYS A 127 -28.61 -4.24 -4.03
C CYS A 127 -28.32 -2.89 -3.37
N ARG A 128 -27.24 -2.21 -3.76
CA ARG A 128 -26.87 -0.89 -3.24
C ARG A 128 -27.54 0.27 -3.98
N GLY A 129 -28.42 0.01 -4.95
CA GLY A 129 -29.11 1.03 -5.74
C GLY A 129 -28.17 1.86 -6.62
N ILE A 130 -27.04 1.29 -7.01
CA ILE A 130 -26.02 1.92 -7.87
C ILE A 130 -26.26 1.45 -9.31
N LYS A 131 -26.37 2.40 -10.24
CA LYS A 131 -26.53 2.08 -11.67
C LYS A 131 -25.18 1.63 -12.25
N ALA A 132 -25.12 0.40 -12.76
CA ALA A 132 -23.91 -0.15 -13.37
C ALA A 132 -23.80 0.28 -14.85
N ARG A 133 -22.75 1.03 -15.20
CA ARG A 133 -22.31 1.28 -16.58
C ARG A 133 -21.02 0.52 -16.84
N ILE A 134 -21.18 -0.80 -17.00
CA ILE A 134 -20.09 -1.75 -17.21
C ILE A 134 -20.24 -2.34 -18.61
N ALA A 135 -19.17 -2.31 -19.39
CA ALA A 135 -19.12 -2.95 -20.71
C ALA A 135 -19.37 -4.46 -20.58
N ARG A 136 -20.18 -5.04 -21.47
CA ARG A 136 -20.54 -6.47 -21.38
C ARG A 136 -19.48 -7.35 -22.02
N ILE A 137 -19.10 -8.44 -21.36
CA ILE A 137 -18.27 -9.51 -21.96
C ILE A 137 -19.04 -10.15 -23.12
N GLY A 138 -18.36 -10.42 -24.23
CA GLY A 138 -18.95 -11.02 -25.44
C GLY A 138 -19.81 -10.10 -26.30
N VAL A 139 -20.07 -8.86 -25.87
CA VAL A 139 -20.68 -7.83 -26.73
C VAL A 139 -19.56 -6.92 -27.22
N ASP A 140 -19.44 -6.81 -28.54
CA ASP A 140 -18.54 -5.83 -29.15
C ASP A 140 -19.21 -4.45 -29.11
N SER A 141 -18.44 -3.44 -28.70
CA SER A 141 -18.95 -2.08 -28.65
C SER A 141 -18.92 -1.55 -30.08
N LYS A 142 -20.09 -1.36 -30.70
CA LYS A 142 -20.15 -0.61 -31.97
C LYS A 142 -19.61 0.81 -31.71
N GLN A 143 -18.57 1.17 -32.46
CA GLN A 143 -18.07 2.55 -32.54
C GLN A 143 -19.09 3.44 -33.24
#